data_AF-A0A962J334-F1
#
_entry.id   AF-A0A962J334-F1
#
_cell.length_a   1.000
_cell.length_b   1.000
_cell.length_c   1.000
_cell.angle_alpha   90.00
_cell.angle_beta   90.00
_cell.angle_gamma   90.00
#
_symmetry.space_group_name_H-M   'P 1'
#
loop_
_entity.id
_entity.type
_entity.pdbx_description
1 polymer ?
#
loop_
_entity_poly.entity_id
_entity_poly.type
_entity_poly.pdbx_seq_one_letter_code
_entity_poly.pdbx_strand_id
1 'polypeptide(L)'
;MNRHIQYLIEETTDAFARYDNVNADYASFACMAIADFKSALNAPHLTEMQLRRILRRGAQEHRARASSASSWSSFMARYVITNANQNTDAHTGEA
;
A
#
# COMPACT_ATOMS: atom_id res chain seq x y z
N MET A 1 8.54 -10.82 8.39
CA MET A 1 7.60 -10.34 7.34
C MET A 1 6.22 -10.27 7.97
N ASN A 2 5.60 -9.09 8.07
CA ASN A 2 4.25 -8.96 8.65
C ASN A 2 3.25 -9.67 7.72
N ARG A 3 2.80 -10.87 8.07
CA ARG A 3 1.80 -11.61 7.27
C ARG A 3 0.47 -10.87 7.18
N HIS A 4 0.16 -10.03 8.17
CA HIS A 4 -1.09 -9.28 8.24
C HIS A 4 -1.26 -8.29 7.07
N ILE A 5 -0.23 -7.49 6.78
CA ILE A 5 -0.29 -6.52 5.68
C ILE A 5 -0.30 -7.22 4.32
N GLN A 6 0.37 -8.37 4.19
CA GLN A 6 0.32 -9.15 2.97
C GLN A 6 -1.09 -9.68 2.71
N TYR A 7 -1.75 -10.22 3.74
CA TYR A 7 -3.13 -10.68 3.64
C TYR A 7 -4.09 -9.54 3.29
N LEU A 8 -3.95 -8.36 3.91
CA LEU A 8 -4.73 -7.17 3.59
C LEU A 8 -4.57 -6.73 2.13
N ILE A 9 -3.35 -6.73 1.60
CA ILE A 9 -3.09 -6.42 0.20
C ILE A 9 -3.71 -7.47 -0.71
N GLU A 10 -3.64 -8.77 -0.37
CA GLU A 10 -4.25 -9.84 -1.15
C GLU A 10 -5.78 -9.73 -1.16
N GLU A 11 -6.40 -9.54 0.01
CA GLU A 11 -7.85 -9.41 0.16
C GLU A 11 -8.39 -8.16 -0.57
N THR A 12 -7.74 -7.01 -0.39
CA THR A 12 -8.14 -5.78 -1.10
C THR A 12 -7.89 -5.88 -2.61
N THR A 13 -6.88 -6.62 -3.05
CA THR A 13 -6.63 -6.87 -4.48
C THR A 13 -7.68 -7.81 -5.07
N ASP A 14 -8.06 -8.90 -4.38
CA ASP A 14 -9.13 -9.82 -4.80
C ASP A 14 -10.48 -9.08 -4.86
N ALA A 15 -10.82 -8.34 -3.81
CA ALA A 15 -12.04 -7.55 -3.76
C ALA A 15 -12.09 -6.49 -4.87
N PHE A 16 -10.96 -5.83 -5.15
CA PHE A 16 -10.83 -4.87 -6.25
C PHE A 16 -10.92 -5.55 -7.63
N ALA A 17 -10.33 -6.73 -7.82
CA ALA A 17 -10.41 -7.48 -9.08
C ALA A 17 -11.84 -7.97 -9.38
N ARG A 18 -12.63 -8.23 -8.34
CA ARG A 18 -14.07 -8.54 -8.44
C ARG A 18 -14.94 -7.30 -8.58
N TYR A 19 -14.37 -6.13 -8.31
CA TYR A 19 -15.04 -4.85 -8.48
C TYR A 19 -14.99 -4.47 -9.97
N ASP A 20 -16.08 -4.74 -10.69
CA ASP A 20 -16.24 -4.43 -12.12
C ASP A 20 -16.34 -2.92 -12.34
N ASN A 21 -15.21 -2.23 -12.22
CA ASN A 21 -15.15 -0.80 -12.44
C ASN A 21 -13.82 -0.44 -13.10
N VAL A 22 -13.86 -0.31 -14.43
CA VAL A 22 -12.73 -0.01 -15.32
C VAL A 22 -11.96 1.27 -14.92
N ASN A 23 -12.54 2.12 -14.08
CA ASN A 23 -11.93 3.39 -13.65
C ASN A 23 -11.65 3.47 -12.14
N ALA A 24 -11.85 2.40 -11.38
CA ALA A 24 -11.54 2.44 -9.95
C ALA A 24 -10.01 2.43 -9.74
N ASP A 25 -9.53 3.32 -8.89
CA ASP A 25 -8.12 3.37 -8.50
C ASP A 25 -7.90 2.47 -7.29
N TYR A 26 -7.12 1.41 -7.44
CA TYR A 26 -6.85 0.43 -6.36
C TYR A 26 -6.45 1.11 -5.05
N ALA A 27 -5.61 2.15 -5.11
CA ALA A 27 -5.18 2.89 -3.94
C ALA A 27 -6.33 3.60 -3.22
N SER A 28 -7.34 4.07 -3.96
CA SER A 28 -8.57 4.63 -3.42
C SER A 28 -9.42 3.57 -2.73
N PHE A 29 -9.53 2.38 -3.35
CA PHE A 29 -10.27 1.27 -2.79
C PHE A 29 -9.63 0.76 -1.49
N ALA A 30 -8.32 0.54 -1.50
CA ALA A 30 -7.57 0.10 -0.32
C ALA A 30 -7.58 1.12 0.83
N CYS A 31 -7.72 2.42 0.56
CA CYS A 31 -7.87 3.43 1.61
C CYS A 31 -9.17 3.26 2.42
N MET A 32 -10.19 2.59 1.89
CA MET A 32 -11.40 2.27 2.68
C MET A 32 -11.07 1.38 3.88
N ALA A 33 -10.01 0.58 3.80
CA ALA A 33 -9.51 -0.25 4.89
C ALA A 33 -8.37 0.41 5.69
N ILE A 34 -8.28 1.75 5.72
CA ILE A 34 -7.14 2.45 6.37
C ILE A 34 -6.95 2.07 7.85
N ALA A 35 -8.02 1.78 8.58
CA ALA A 35 -7.93 1.37 9.98
C ALA A 35 -7.11 0.08 10.14
N ASP A 36 -7.36 -0.91 9.27
CA ASP A 36 -6.60 -2.15 9.20
C ASP A 36 -5.16 -1.92 8.76
N PHE A 37 -4.93 -1.05 7.77
CA PHE A 37 -3.57 -0.66 7.38
C PHE A 37 -2.79 -0.02 8.53
N LYS A 38 -3.38 0.91 9.28
CA LYS A 38 -2.75 1.53 10.46
C LYS A 38 -2.37 0.49 11.51
N SER A 39 -3.27 -0.44 11.79
CA SER A 39 -3.05 -1.53 12.74
C SER A 39 -1.92 -2.47 12.27
N ALA A 40 -2.00 -2.93 11.02
CA ALA A 40 -1.03 -3.85 10.42
C ALA A 40 0.38 -3.25 10.25
N LEU A 41 0.46 -1.94 10.05
CA LEU A 41 1.72 -1.20 9.91
C LEU A 41 2.25 -0.63 11.22
N ASN A 42 1.49 -0.74 12.31
CA ASN A 42 1.74 -0.06 13.59
C ASN A 42 2.00 1.46 13.40
N ALA A 43 1.24 2.06 12.48
CA ALA A 43 1.41 3.44 12.04
C ALA A 43 0.10 4.22 12.26
N PRO A 44 -0.26 4.56 13.52
CA PRO A 44 -1.55 5.21 13.83
C PRO A 44 -1.71 6.59 13.16
N HIS A 45 -0.59 7.25 12.88
CA HIS A 45 -0.51 8.56 12.21
C HIS A 45 -0.61 8.49 10.68
N LEU A 46 -0.67 7.29 10.08
CA LEU A 46 -0.78 7.14 8.64
C LEU A 46 -2.09 7.75 8.14
N THR A 47 -2.04 8.69 7.22
CA THR A 47 -3.25 9.32 6.65
C THR A 47 -3.67 8.61 5.35
N GLU A 48 -4.94 8.75 4.96
CA GLU A 48 -5.45 8.20 3.70
C GLU A 48 -4.66 8.72 2.50
N MET A 49 -4.34 10.02 2.47
CA MET A 49 -3.50 10.58 1.41
C MET A 49 -2.11 9.95 1.35
N GLN A 50 -1.49 9.69 2.50
CA GLN A 50 -0.19 9.04 2.55
C GLN A 50 -0.27 7.59 2.08
N LEU A 51 -1.24 6.83 2.59
CA LEU A 51 -1.47 5.44 2.17
C LEU A 51 -1.72 5.37 0.66
N ARG A 52 -2.60 6.23 0.12
CA ARG A 52 -2.89 6.29 -1.32
C ARG A 52 -1.65 6.59 -2.14
N ARG A 53 -0.80 7.53 -1.71
CA ARG A 53 0.47 7.85 -2.38
C ARG A 53 1.43 6.67 -2.37
N ILE A 54 1.59 6.01 -1.22
CA ILE A 54 2.46 4.83 -1.08
C ILE A 54 1.97 3.70 -2.00
N LEU A 55 0.67 3.41 -2.00
CA LEU A 55 0.08 2.36 -2.84
C LEU A 55 0.22 2.68 -4.33
N ARG A 56 -0.03 3.92 -4.77
CA ARG A 56 0.17 4.32 -6.18
C ARG A 56 1.62 4.24 -6.62
N ARG A 57 2.56 4.70 -5.78
CA ARG A 57 3.99 4.59 -6.11
C ARG A 57 4.44 3.15 -6.15
N GLY A 58 4.04 2.33 -5.18
CA GLY A 58 4.33 0.89 -5.19
C GLY A 58 3.78 0.20 -6.43
N ALA A 59 2.56 0.56 -6.85
CA ALA A 59 1.94 0.06 -8.07
C ALA A 59 2.73 0.41 -9.33
N GLN A 60 3.15 1.67 -9.46
CA GLN A 60 3.95 2.15 -10.59
C GLN A 60 5.34 1.51 -10.59
N GLU A 61 6.00 1.41 -9.44
CA GLU A 61 7.31 0.78 -9.29
C GLU A 61 7.27 -0.71 -9.61
N HIS A 62 6.24 -1.43 -9.14
CA HIS A 62 6.04 -2.84 -9.52
C HIS A 62 5.84 -2.95 -11.01
N ARG A 63 4.95 -2.16 -11.62
CA ARG A 63 4.72 -2.18 -13.08
C ARG A 63 5.98 -1.85 -13.89
N ALA A 64 6.81 -0.92 -13.41
CA ALA A 64 8.07 -0.54 -14.05
C ALA A 64 9.18 -1.59 -13.87
N ARG A 65 9.18 -2.33 -12.76
CA ARG A 65 10.20 -3.35 -12.41
C ARG A 65 9.75 -4.79 -12.60
N ALA A 66 8.50 -5.04 -12.99
CA ALA A 66 7.89 -6.37 -13.03
C ALA A 66 8.53 -7.24 -14.13
N SER A 67 9.70 -7.80 -13.82
CA SER A 67 10.09 -9.11 -14.31
C SER A 67 9.20 -10.14 -13.62
N SER A 68 8.60 -11.05 -14.40
CA SER A 68 7.47 -11.95 -14.09
C SER A 68 7.54 -12.86 -12.84
N ALA A 69 8.50 -12.68 -11.94
CA ALA A 69 8.78 -13.58 -10.81
C ALA A 69 8.34 -13.06 -9.43
N SER A 70 7.90 -11.79 -9.29
CA SER A 70 7.52 -11.24 -7.98
C SER A 70 6.01 -11.04 -7.87
N SER A 71 5.36 -11.84 -7.01
CA SER A 71 3.94 -11.71 -6.67
C SER A 71 3.65 -10.29 -6.17
N TRP A 72 2.71 -9.62 -6.83
CA TRP A 72 2.25 -8.26 -6.53
C TRP A 72 2.10 -8.00 -5.02
N SER A 73 1.40 -8.89 -4.33
CA SER A 73 1.10 -8.79 -2.89
C SER A 73 2.35 -8.81 -2.02
N SER A 74 3.33 -9.67 -2.33
CA SER A 74 4.61 -9.71 -1.60
C SER A 74 5.43 -8.43 -1.80
N PHE A 75 5.46 -7.91 -3.03
CA PHE A 75 6.15 -6.66 -3.32
C PHE A 75 5.48 -5.48 -2.61
N MET A 76 4.16 -5.35 -2.78
CA MET A 76 3.38 -4.26 -2.21
C MET A 76 3.41 -4.27 -0.68
N ALA A 77 3.29 -5.44 -0.05
CA ALA A 77 3.42 -5.57 1.40
C ALA A 77 4.77 -5.03 1.90
N ARG A 78 5.89 -5.43 1.27
CA ARG A 78 7.22 -4.90 1.64
C ARG A 78 7.33 -3.41 1.37
N TYR A 79 6.85 -2.95 0.21
CA TYR A 79 6.91 -1.54 -0.16
C TYR A 79 6.15 -0.66 0.83
N VAL A 80 4.94 -1.07 1.23
CA VAL A 80 4.10 -0.34 2.18
C VAL A 80 4.73 -0.35 3.57
N ILE A 81 5.24 -1.48 4.06
CA ILE A 81 5.94 -1.54 5.37
C ILE A 81 7.12 -0.57 5.40
N THR A 82 7.95 -0.58 4.36
CA THR A 82 9.14 0.27 4.30
C THR A 82 8.73 1.74 4.26
N ASN A 83 7.85 2.13 3.34
CA ASN A 83 7.51 3.54 3.14
C ASN A 83 6.58 4.13 4.21
N ALA A 84 5.73 3.32 4.85
CA ALA A 84 4.86 3.78 5.93
C ALA A 84 5.66 4.18 7.17
N ASN A 85 6.79 3.53 7.44
CA ASN A 85 7.67 3.85 8.57
C ASN A 85 8.65 4.99 8.27
N GLN A 86 9.06 5.17 7.01
CA GLN A 86 9.96 6.27 6.62
C GLN A 86 9.27 7.64 6.62
N ASN A 87 7.94 7.69 6.58
CA ASN A 87 7.22 8.96 6.51
C ASN A 87 6.99 9.63 7.89
N THR A 88 7.48 9.01 8.98
CA THR A 88 7.52 9.63 10.31
C THR A 88 8.70 10.62 10.46
N ASP A 89 9.66 10.60 9.53
CA ASP A 89 10.88 11.43 9.58
C ASP A 89 10.90 12.60 8.56
N ALA A 90 9.87 12.73 7.72
CA ALA A 90 9.81 13.80 6.70
C ALA A 90 9.19 15.12 7.22
N HIS A 91 9.40 15.46 8.49
CA HIS A 91 9.13 16.81 9.04
C HIS A 91 10.33 17.43 9.78
N THR A 92 11.56 16.97 9.50
CA THR A 92 12.77 17.66 9.94
C THR A 92 13.65 17.93 8.73
N GLY A 93 13.71 19.20 8.30
CA GLY A 93 14.73 19.64 7.35
C GLY A 93 14.25 20.66 6.31
N GLU A 94 13.71 21.80 6.74
CA GLU A 94 13.95 23.03 6.01
C GLU A 94 14.65 23.99 6.97
N ALA A 95 15.94 24.23 6.67
CA ALA A 95 16.83 25.21 7.30
C ALA A 95 16.91 26.44 6.40
#